data_AF-A0A124G7C8-F1
#
_entry.id   AF-A0A124G7C8-F1
#
_cell.length_a   1.000
_cell.length_b   1.000
_cell.length_c   1.000
_cell.angle_alpha   90.00
_cell.angle_beta   90.00
_cell.angle_gamma   90.00
#
_symmetry.space_group_name_H-M   'P 1'
#
loop_
_entity.id
_entity.type
_entity.pdbx_description
1 polymer ?
#
loop_
_entity_poly.entity_id
_entity_poly.type
_entity_poly.pdbx_seq_one_letter_code
_entity_poly.pdbx_strand_id
1 'polypeptide(L)'
;MEQDTEGRNWGGDDPGNPTGLNRSPTFSSYGWNTAVAGQLTPPTPVLHGLDDETAPPANSSAIFNALPASMTNKVLVQVQCASHQMQMEGCSGLRCTPESGTPYGGRPGEPWAGPHATVKAALIEWIRSGTFNGAANGQFTVDESGVASASERSASVSHPR
;
A
#
# COMPACT_ATOMS: atom_id res chain seq x y z
N MET A 1 8.87 5.25 14.58
CA MET A 1 9.11 6.67 14.21
C MET A 1 10.56 6.95 13.78
N GLU A 2 11.27 5.96 13.22
CA GLU A 2 12.65 6.16 12.77
C GLU A 2 12.80 7.18 11.63
N GLN A 3 11.71 7.42 10.89
CA GLN A 3 11.65 8.38 9.78
C GLN A 3 10.89 9.68 10.12
N ASP A 4 10.18 9.74 11.25
CA ASP A 4 9.48 10.96 11.71
C ASP A 4 10.39 11.69 12.71
N THR A 5 11.14 12.67 12.22
CA THR A 5 12.14 13.41 13.00
C THR A 5 11.50 14.39 13.99
N GLU A 6 10.26 14.80 13.76
CA GLU A 6 9.54 15.76 14.61
C GLU A 6 8.64 15.05 15.61
N GLY A 7 7.76 14.17 15.14
CA GLY A 7 6.85 13.41 16.02
C GLY A 7 7.59 12.62 17.08
N ARG A 8 8.82 12.13 16.78
CA ARG A 8 9.69 11.45 17.74
C ARG A 8 9.97 12.28 18.99
N ASN A 9 10.09 13.59 18.89
CA ASN A 9 10.47 14.43 20.02
C ASN A 9 9.26 14.94 20.81
N TRP A 10 8.04 14.58 20.42
CA TRP A 10 6.82 15.00 21.09
C TRP A 10 6.50 14.06 22.27
N GLY A 11 5.70 14.50 23.26
CA GLY A 11 5.33 13.68 24.42
C GLY A 11 6.18 13.88 25.67
N GLY A 12 7.41 14.41 25.53
CA GLY A 12 8.28 14.76 26.67
C GLY A 12 8.78 13.54 27.47
N ASP A 13 9.28 13.79 28.68
CA ASP A 13 9.92 12.78 29.55
C ASP A 13 8.96 12.15 30.58
N ASP A 14 7.64 12.37 30.43
CA ASP A 14 6.64 11.78 31.33
C ASP A 14 6.56 10.25 31.13
N PRO A 15 6.83 9.43 32.15
CA PRO A 15 6.73 7.97 32.04
C PRO A 15 5.32 7.48 31.65
N GLY A 16 4.27 8.26 31.93
CA GLY A 16 2.89 7.97 31.53
C GLY A 16 2.56 8.34 30.09
N ASN A 17 3.39 9.18 29.45
CA ASN A 17 3.25 9.66 28.08
C ASN A 17 4.63 9.70 27.41
N PRO A 18 5.23 8.53 27.13
CA PRO A 18 6.62 8.45 26.70
C PRO A 18 6.86 9.23 25.40
N THR A 19 8.11 9.67 25.23
CA THR A 19 8.56 10.39 24.04
C THR A 19 8.25 9.62 22.77
N GLY A 20 7.55 10.29 21.86
CA GLY A 20 7.17 9.83 20.55
C GLY A 20 5.67 9.83 20.32
N LEU A 21 5.16 10.83 19.60
CA LEU A 21 3.75 10.93 19.19
C LEU A 21 3.61 10.90 17.66
N ASN A 22 2.81 9.97 17.12
CA ASN A 22 2.33 10.02 15.74
C ASN A 22 0.97 10.72 15.70
N ARG A 23 0.77 11.65 14.76
CA ARG A 23 -0.55 12.22 14.45
C ARG A 23 -0.99 11.77 13.07
N SER A 24 -2.17 11.16 13.02
CA SER A 24 -2.85 10.84 11.77
C SER A 24 -4.09 11.72 11.63
N PRO A 25 -4.42 12.20 10.42
CA PRO A 25 -5.68 12.90 10.19
C PRO A 25 -6.84 11.98 10.60
N THR A 26 -7.79 12.49 11.39
CA THR A 26 -9.05 11.78 11.62
C THR A 26 -9.92 11.95 10.39
N PHE A 27 -9.99 10.93 9.55
CA PHE A 27 -10.98 10.85 8.47
C PHE A 27 -12.28 10.26 9.04
N SER A 28 -13.41 10.87 8.70
CA SER A 28 -14.70 10.24 8.95
C SER A 28 -14.92 9.17 7.88
N SER A 29 -14.89 7.89 8.28
CA SER A 29 -15.26 6.76 7.42
C SER A 29 -16.78 6.62 7.24
N TYR A 30 -17.57 7.50 7.86
CA TYR A 30 -19.02 7.45 7.85
C TYR A 30 -19.56 7.45 6.41
N GLY A 31 -20.21 6.36 6.02
CA GLY A 31 -20.79 6.17 4.70
C GLY A 31 -19.86 5.56 3.65
N TRP A 32 -18.57 5.31 3.94
CA TRP A 32 -17.68 4.63 2.99
C TRP A 32 -18.07 3.14 2.85
N ASN A 33 -18.35 2.72 1.62
CA ASN A 33 -18.69 1.34 1.26
C ASN A 33 -18.51 1.13 -0.26
N THR A 34 -18.77 -0.08 -0.75
CA THR A 34 -18.64 -0.43 -2.17
C THR A 34 -19.60 0.36 -3.08
N ALA A 35 -20.79 0.74 -2.61
CA ALA A 35 -21.70 1.56 -3.39
C ALA A 35 -21.16 2.99 -3.59
N VAL A 36 -20.53 3.57 -2.56
CA VAL A 36 -19.84 4.87 -2.67
C VAL A 36 -18.61 4.76 -3.56
N ALA A 37 -17.80 3.70 -3.41
CA ALA A 37 -16.66 3.45 -4.29
C ALA A 37 -17.09 3.34 -5.77
N GLY A 38 -18.25 2.73 -6.05
CA GLY A 38 -18.83 2.62 -7.39
C GLY A 38 -19.33 3.91 -8.00
N GLN A 39 -19.33 5.02 -7.25
CA GLN A 39 -19.70 6.35 -7.74
C GLN A 39 -18.49 7.24 -8.05
N LEU A 40 -17.26 6.78 -7.77
CA LEU A 40 -16.06 7.56 -8.04
C LEU A 40 -15.87 7.80 -9.53
N THR A 41 -15.55 9.03 -9.90
CA THR A 41 -15.17 9.42 -11.26
C THR A 41 -13.68 9.72 -11.45
N PRO A 42 -12.91 10.15 -10.43
CA PRO A 42 -11.46 10.32 -10.58
C PRO A 42 -10.72 8.98 -10.70
N PRO A 43 -9.56 8.94 -11.40
CA PRO A 43 -8.65 7.80 -11.35
C PRO A 43 -8.34 7.40 -9.91
N THR A 44 -8.46 6.10 -9.60
CA THR A 44 -8.35 5.62 -8.23
C THR A 44 -7.27 4.56 -8.05
N PRO A 45 -6.25 4.80 -7.19
CA PRO A 45 -5.36 3.77 -6.68
C PRO A 45 -5.89 3.23 -5.35
N VAL A 46 -5.93 1.91 -5.20
CA VAL A 46 -6.21 1.22 -3.93
C VAL A 46 -4.91 0.60 -3.44
N LEU A 47 -4.42 1.02 -2.27
CA LEU A 47 -3.22 0.48 -1.63
C LEU A 47 -3.63 -0.27 -0.37
N HIS A 48 -3.10 -1.48 -0.13
CA HIS A 48 -3.42 -2.26 1.06
C HIS A 48 -2.24 -3.13 1.52
N GLY A 49 -2.04 -3.24 2.83
CA GLY A 49 -1.04 -4.15 3.41
C GLY A 49 -1.61 -5.53 3.69
N LEU A 50 -0.94 -6.60 3.24
CA LEU A 50 -1.46 -7.96 3.39
C LEU A 50 -1.43 -8.48 4.83
N ASP A 51 -0.68 -7.84 5.73
CA ASP A 51 -0.63 -8.14 7.16
C ASP A 51 -1.47 -7.13 7.97
N ASP A 52 -2.42 -6.43 7.32
CA ASP A 52 -3.36 -5.54 8.01
C ASP A 52 -4.38 -6.35 8.83
N GLU A 53 -4.17 -6.40 10.14
CA GLU A 53 -5.08 -7.04 11.10
C GLU A 53 -6.22 -6.12 11.58
N THR A 54 -6.19 -4.83 11.23
CA THR A 54 -7.26 -3.87 11.60
C THR A 54 -8.34 -3.83 10.53
N ALA A 55 -7.95 -3.82 9.26
CA ALA A 55 -8.82 -3.85 8.09
C ALA A 55 -8.47 -5.06 7.21
N PRO A 56 -9.39 -6.04 7.05
CA PRO A 56 -9.11 -7.26 6.29
C PRO A 56 -8.61 -6.99 4.86
N PRO A 57 -7.55 -7.68 4.37
CA PRO A 57 -7.05 -7.52 3.01
C PRO A 57 -8.09 -7.74 1.90
N ALA A 58 -9.13 -8.55 2.16
CA ALA A 58 -10.24 -8.74 1.22
C ALA A 58 -10.99 -7.43 0.91
N ASN A 59 -10.93 -6.42 1.79
CA ASN A 59 -11.57 -5.13 1.59
C ASN A 59 -10.98 -4.39 0.38
N SER A 60 -9.68 -4.49 0.14
CA SER A 60 -9.04 -3.79 -0.98
C SER A 60 -9.52 -4.33 -2.33
N SER A 61 -9.64 -5.66 -2.45
CA SER A 61 -10.21 -6.31 -3.63
C SER A 61 -11.69 -5.97 -3.79
N ALA A 62 -12.46 -5.94 -2.71
CA ALA A 62 -13.87 -5.55 -2.75
C ALA A 62 -14.06 -4.10 -3.24
N ILE A 63 -13.24 -3.15 -2.74
CA ILE A 63 -13.25 -1.75 -3.18
C ILE A 63 -12.85 -1.66 -4.66
N PHE A 64 -11.74 -2.28 -5.06
CA PHE A 64 -11.25 -2.23 -6.45
C PHE A 64 -12.27 -2.78 -7.46
N ASN A 65 -12.94 -3.88 -7.10
CA ASN A 65 -13.99 -4.49 -7.91
C ASN A 65 -15.26 -3.65 -7.96
N ALA A 66 -15.54 -2.87 -6.92
CA ALA A 66 -16.68 -1.96 -6.88
C ALA A 66 -16.47 -0.67 -7.68
N LEU A 67 -15.21 -0.24 -7.92
CA LEU A 67 -14.92 0.91 -8.77
C LEU A 67 -15.58 0.75 -10.15
N PRO A 68 -16.12 1.83 -10.75
CA PRO A 68 -16.90 1.74 -11.98
C PRO A 68 -16.19 0.95 -13.07
N ALA A 69 -16.94 0.11 -13.79
CA ALA A 69 -16.39 -0.66 -14.91
C ALA A 69 -15.86 0.26 -16.04
N SER A 70 -16.41 1.47 -16.16
CA SER A 70 -15.94 2.50 -17.10
C SER A 70 -14.63 3.18 -16.68
N MET A 71 -14.19 3.01 -15.43
CA MET A 71 -12.93 3.57 -14.93
C MET A 71 -11.76 2.74 -15.46
N THR A 72 -11.16 3.19 -16.56
CA THR A 72 -10.00 2.54 -17.20
C THR A 72 -8.69 2.86 -16.50
N ASN A 73 -8.63 3.92 -15.68
CA ASN A 73 -7.47 4.26 -14.87
C ASN A 73 -7.70 3.92 -13.39
N LYS A 74 -7.42 2.67 -13.03
CA LYS A 74 -7.56 2.15 -11.66
C LYS A 74 -6.58 1.03 -11.38
N VAL A 75 -5.95 1.06 -10.20
CA VAL A 75 -5.03 0.02 -9.79
C VAL A 75 -5.34 -0.48 -8.38
N LEU A 76 -5.09 -1.76 -8.14
CA LEU A 76 -4.98 -2.32 -6.80
C LEU A 76 -3.51 -2.70 -6.58
N VAL A 77 -2.95 -2.27 -5.45
CA VAL A 77 -1.60 -2.64 -5.02
C VAL A 77 -1.69 -3.26 -3.64
N GLN A 78 -1.25 -4.51 -3.52
CA GLN A 78 -1.17 -5.22 -2.26
C GLN A 78 0.29 -5.44 -1.88
N VAL A 79 0.67 -4.98 -0.69
CA VAL A 79 2.06 -5.01 -0.21
C VAL A 79 2.20 -6.12 0.82
N GLN A 80 3.08 -7.09 0.55
CA GLN A 80 3.42 -8.14 1.51
C GLN A 80 4.18 -7.56 2.70
N CYS A 81 3.99 -8.18 3.87
CA CYS A 81 4.62 -7.75 5.14
C CYS A 81 4.27 -6.34 5.61
N ALA A 82 3.22 -5.74 5.05
CA ALA A 82 2.77 -4.40 5.39
C ALA A 82 1.50 -4.48 6.26
N SER A 83 1.46 -3.76 7.37
CA SER A 83 0.31 -3.76 8.28
C SER A 83 -0.65 -2.58 8.02
N HIS A 84 -1.61 -2.38 8.91
CA HIS A 84 -2.48 -1.20 8.91
C HIS A 84 -1.72 0.13 8.94
N GLN A 85 -0.49 0.11 9.43
CA GLN A 85 0.38 1.28 9.57
C GLN A 85 1.41 1.37 8.44
N MET A 86 1.17 0.75 7.27
CA MET A 86 2.14 0.69 6.16
C MET A 86 2.73 2.05 5.77
N GLN A 87 1.99 3.14 5.94
CA GLN A 87 2.45 4.51 5.71
C GLN A 87 3.53 5.00 6.69
N MET A 88 3.83 4.25 7.76
CA MET A 88 4.84 4.56 8.77
C MET A 88 5.91 3.48 8.92
N GLU A 89 5.77 2.37 8.18
CA GLU A 89 6.61 1.18 8.34
C GLU A 89 7.90 1.30 7.53
N GLY A 90 9.01 0.98 8.20
CA GLY A 90 10.29 0.75 7.57
C GLY A 90 10.53 -0.73 7.25
N CYS A 91 11.73 -1.04 6.79
CA CYS A 91 12.23 -2.41 6.67
C CYS A 91 13.66 -2.47 7.21
N SER A 92 13.97 -3.52 7.95
CA SER A 92 15.34 -3.85 8.37
C SER A 92 15.60 -5.36 8.27
N GLY A 93 16.88 -5.73 8.19
CA GLY A 93 17.32 -7.12 8.06
C GLY A 93 17.40 -7.62 6.61
N LEU A 94 17.69 -8.91 6.47
CA LEU A 94 18.00 -9.54 5.17
C LEU A 94 16.82 -9.52 4.20
N ARG A 95 15.58 -9.59 4.70
CA ARG A 95 14.36 -9.58 3.86
C ARG A 95 14.22 -8.31 3.01
N CYS A 96 14.90 -7.23 3.38
CA CYS A 96 14.77 -5.96 2.68
C CYS A 96 15.63 -5.91 1.43
N THR A 97 16.57 -6.83 1.26
CA THR A 97 17.42 -6.87 0.07
C THR A 97 16.86 -7.93 -0.88
N PRO A 98 16.25 -7.53 -2.02
CA PRO A 98 15.71 -8.50 -2.95
C PRO A 98 16.80 -9.38 -3.54
N GLU A 99 16.53 -10.68 -3.67
CA GLU A 99 17.41 -11.62 -4.40
C GLU A 99 17.48 -11.27 -5.90
N SER A 100 16.39 -10.72 -6.44
CA SER A 100 16.31 -10.26 -7.83
C SER A 100 15.31 -9.10 -7.97
N GLY A 101 15.50 -8.28 -8.99
CA GLY A 101 14.65 -7.11 -9.24
C GLY A 101 15.16 -5.84 -8.55
N THR A 102 14.33 -4.81 -8.56
CA THR A 102 14.62 -3.50 -7.95
C THR A 102 13.45 -3.13 -7.06
N PRO A 103 13.67 -2.74 -5.80
CA PRO A 103 12.59 -2.26 -4.96
C PRO A 103 11.83 -1.14 -5.65
N TYR A 104 10.50 -1.18 -5.59
CA TYR A 104 9.65 -0.23 -6.28
C TYR A 104 9.91 1.20 -5.80
N GLY A 105 10.22 2.09 -6.76
CA GLY A 105 10.66 3.47 -6.49
C GLY A 105 12.08 3.62 -5.93
N GLY A 106 12.83 2.52 -5.79
CA GLY A 106 14.22 2.48 -5.35
C GLY A 106 15.22 2.41 -6.50
N ARG A 107 16.47 2.04 -6.19
CA ARG A 107 17.56 1.85 -7.16
C ARG A 107 18.02 0.40 -7.20
N PRO A 108 18.55 -0.08 -8.35
CA PRO A 108 19.09 -1.43 -8.45
C PRO A 108 20.18 -1.69 -7.41
N GLY A 109 20.08 -2.83 -6.70
CA GLY A 109 21.04 -3.25 -5.68
C GLY A 109 20.91 -2.56 -4.32
N GLU A 110 19.99 -1.61 -4.15
CA GLU A 110 19.70 -1.02 -2.84
C GLU A 110 18.62 -1.84 -2.09
N PRO A 111 18.69 -1.98 -0.75
CA PRO A 111 17.61 -2.56 0.03
C PRO A 111 16.34 -1.73 -0.04
N TRP A 112 15.19 -2.40 -0.02
CA TRP A 112 13.89 -1.79 0.18
C TRP A 112 13.81 -1.12 1.55
N ALA A 113 13.45 0.16 1.55
CA ALA A 113 13.27 0.92 2.79
C ALA A 113 11.95 0.57 3.54
N GLY A 114 11.10 -0.30 2.97
CA GLY A 114 9.89 -0.82 3.58
C GLY A 114 8.57 -0.26 3.03
N PRO A 115 7.43 -0.70 3.60
CA PRO A 115 6.10 -0.38 3.08
C PRO A 115 5.84 1.11 2.88
N HIS A 116 6.35 1.98 3.77
CA HIS A 116 6.20 3.43 3.61
C HIS A 116 6.87 3.93 2.33
N ALA A 117 8.03 3.38 1.96
CA ALA A 117 8.70 3.74 0.72
C ALA A 117 7.89 3.33 -0.51
N THR A 118 7.24 2.17 -0.47
CA THR A 118 6.30 1.73 -1.51
C THR A 118 5.10 2.67 -1.63
N VAL A 119 4.45 3.02 -0.52
CA VAL A 119 3.33 3.98 -0.51
C VAL A 119 3.76 5.31 -1.11
N LYS A 120 4.90 5.84 -0.66
CA LYS A 120 5.45 7.10 -1.18
C LYS A 120 5.72 7.04 -2.68
N ALA A 121 6.38 5.99 -3.16
CA ALA A 121 6.67 5.81 -4.58
C ALA A 121 5.39 5.69 -5.42
N ALA A 122 4.42 4.91 -4.94
CA ALA A 122 3.14 4.68 -5.62
C ALA A 122 2.36 5.98 -5.77
N LEU A 123 2.28 6.78 -4.70
CA LEU A 123 1.63 8.09 -4.75
C LEU A 123 2.35 9.07 -5.69
N ILE A 124 3.70 9.07 -5.69
CA ILE A 124 4.48 9.91 -6.61
C ILE A 124 4.18 9.54 -8.07
N GLU A 125 4.23 8.27 -8.43
CA GLU A 125 3.93 7.81 -9.79
C GLU A 125 2.47 8.12 -10.13
N TRP A 126 1.53 7.76 -9.26
CA TRP A 126 0.11 7.97 -9.50
C TRP A 126 -0.25 9.44 -9.74
N ILE A 127 0.27 10.36 -8.92
CA ILE A 127 0.01 11.80 -9.08
C ILE A 127 0.64 12.34 -10.36
N ARG A 128 1.81 11.82 -10.78
CA ARG A 128 2.54 12.33 -11.95
C ARG A 128 2.03 11.77 -13.28
N SER A 129 1.70 10.49 -13.33
CA SER A 129 1.37 9.77 -14.57
C SER A 129 0.05 9.03 -14.53
N GLY A 130 -0.60 8.92 -13.36
CA GLY A 130 -1.81 8.11 -13.21
C GLY A 130 -1.53 6.63 -13.45
N THR A 131 -0.37 6.14 -13.02
CA THR A 131 0.07 4.75 -13.21
C THR A 131 0.65 4.17 -11.93
N PHE A 132 0.71 2.84 -11.88
CA PHE A 132 1.55 2.09 -10.96
C PHE A 132 2.38 1.09 -11.77
N ASN A 133 3.70 1.08 -11.58
CA ASN A 133 4.62 0.23 -12.32
C ASN A 133 4.46 0.37 -13.85
N GLY A 134 4.22 1.61 -14.30
CA GLY A 134 4.02 1.96 -15.72
C GLY A 134 2.64 1.63 -16.30
N ALA A 135 1.73 1.05 -15.52
CA ALA A 135 0.40 0.68 -15.97
C ALA A 135 -0.70 1.54 -15.32
N ALA A 136 -1.63 2.04 -16.13
CA ALA A 136 -2.80 2.80 -15.66
C ALA A 136 -3.92 1.88 -15.11
N ASN A 137 -3.83 0.58 -15.40
CA ASN A 137 -4.83 -0.40 -14.95
C ASN A 137 -4.18 -1.71 -14.53
N GLY A 138 -4.65 -2.29 -13.44
CA GLY A 138 -4.24 -3.64 -13.06
C GLY A 138 -4.35 -3.92 -11.58
N GLN A 139 -3.96 -5.15 -11.22
CA GLN A 139 -3.73 -5.54 -9.84
C GLN A 139 -2.26 -5.93 -9.72
N PHE A 140 -1.61 -5.48 -8.65
CA PHE A 140 -0.19 -5.64 -8.44
C PHE A 140 0.07 -6.11 -7.02
N THR A 141 1.12 -6.91 -6.91
CA THR A 141 1.69 -7.30 -5.62
C THR A 141 3.06 -6.67 -5.51
N VAL A 142 3.36 -6.14 -4.33
CA VAL A 142 4.72 -5.80 -3.93
C VAL A 142 5.15 -6.86 -2.93
N ASP A 143 6.21 -7.61 -3.24
CA ASP A 143 6.67 -8.71 -2.41
C ASP A 143 7.35 -8.25 -1.11
N GLU A 144 7.75 -9.20 -0.28
CA GLU A 144 8.38 -8.96 1.02
C GLU A 144 9.73 -8.21 0.96
N SER A 145 10.33 -8.14 -0.25
CA SER A 145 11.55 -7.41 -0.57
C SER A 145 11.29 -6.13 -1.38
N GLY A 146 10.03 -5.72 -1.51
CA GLY A 146 9.65 -4.46 -2.14
C GLY A 146 9.58 -4.48 -3.67
N VAL A 147 9.66 -5.63 -4.32
CA VAL A 147 9.62 -5.72 -5.79
C VAL A 147 8.18 -5.82 -6.28
N ALA A 148 7.81 -4.95 -7.22
CA ALA A 148 6.46 -4.89 -7.77
C ALA A 148 6.30 -5.80 -9.00
N SER A 149 5.24 -6.60 -9.01
CA SER A 149 4.82 -7.40 -10.15
C SER A 149 3.31 -7.32 -10.37
N ALA A 150 2.85 -7.59 -11.60
CA ALA A 150 1.43 -7.82 -11.82
C ALA A 150 0.99 -9.05 -11.02
N SER A 151 -0.14 -8.97 -10.33
CA SER A 151 -0.70 -10.12 -9.62
C SER A 151 -1.17 -11.15 -10.65
N GLU A 152 -0.82 -12.42 -10.45
CA GLU A 152 -1.36 -13.49 -11.29
C GLU A 152 -2.89 -13.52 -11.13
N ARG A 153 -3.63 -13.52 -12.23
CA ARG A 153 -5.06 -13.85 -12.17
C ARG A 153 -5.13 -15.28 -11.69
N SER A 154 -5.73 -15.54 -10.52
CA SER A 154 -6.08 -16.91 -10.14
C SER A 154 -6.82 -17.56 -11.30
N ALA A 155 -6.16 -18.51 -11.97
CA ALA A 155 -6.81 -19.35 -12.95
C ALA A 155 -7.92 -20.08 -12.19
N SER A 156 -9.17 -19.86 -12.60
CA SER A 156 -10.28 -20.68 -12.15
C SER A 156 -9.93 -22.15 -12.39
N VAL A 157 -9.61 -22.89 -11.33
CA VAL A 157 -9.44 -24.34 -11.39
C VAL A 157 -10.81 -24.92 -11.73
N SER A 158 -11.07 -25.15 -13.01
CA SER A 158 -12.21 -25.93 -13.47
C SER A 158 -12.00 -27.36 -12.98
N HIS A 159 -12.74 -27.76 -11.94
CA HIS A 159 -12.85 -29.16 -11.56
C HIS A 159 -13.53 -29.93 -12.70
N PRO A 160 -12.90 -30.97 -13.27
CA PRO A 160 -13.60 -31.90 -14.14
C PRO A 160 -14.62 -32.69 -13.31
N ARG A 161 -15.82 -32.86 -13.88
CA ARG A 161 -16.88 -33.71 -13.33
C ARG A 161 -16.52 -35.18 -13.44
#